data_AF-A0A3D5YVM3-F1
#
_entry.id   AF-A0A3D5YVM3-F1
#
_cell.length_a   1.000
_cell.length_b   1.000
_cell.length_c   1.000
_cell.angle_alpha   90.00
_cell.angle_beta   90.00
_cell.angle_gamma   90.00
#
_symmetry.space_group_name_H-M   'P 1'
#
loop_
_entity.id
_entity.type
_entity.pdbx_description
1 polymer ?
#
loop_
_entity_poly.entity_id
_entity_poly.type
_entity_poly.pdbx_seq_one_letter_code
_entity_poly.pdbx_strand_id
1 'polypeptide(L)' 'MDIQDFLTKVVEMRQEQRNYFRYRTPDHLKASKKLEAEVDAEIERLTGVEAEKKKQTPHPTLF' A
#
# COMPACT_ATOMS: atom_id res chain seq x y z
N MET A 1 -7.03 -0.06 11.05
CA MET A 1 -7.69 1.21 10.64
C MET A 1 -9.20 1.01 10.63
N ASP A 2 -10.03 2.07 10.70
CA ASP A 2 -11.46 1.95 10.39
C ASP A 2 -11.71 2.07 8.86
N ILE A 3 -12.84 1.55 8.37
CA ILE A 3 -13.19 1.54 6.95
C ILE A 3 -13.32 2.97 6.40
N GLN A 4 -13.90 3.90 7.17
CA GLN A 4 -14.05 5.29 6.73
C GLN A 4 -12.69 5.99 6.57
N ASP A 5 -11.79 5.74 7.51
CA ASP A 5 -10.43 6.26 7.44
C ASP A 5 -9.70 5.67 6.22
N PHE A 6 -9.86 4.36 5.96
CA PHE A 6 -9.23 3.68 4.82
C PHE A 6 -9.67 4.30 3.50
N LEU A 7 -10.98 4.49 3.32
CA LEU A 7 -11.52 5.15 2.12
C LEU A 7 -11.00 6.57 1.97
N THR A 8 -10.95 7.34 3.07
CA THR A 8 -10.40 8.70 3.08
C THR A 8 -8.96 8.71 2.59
N LYS A 9 -8.09 7.85 3.13
CA LYS A 9 -6.68 7.77 2.71
C LYS A 9 -6.53 7.31 1.27
N VAL A 10 -7.37 6.39 0.78
CA VAL A 10 -7.35 5.97 -0.64
C VAL A 10 -7.70 7.14 -1.56
N VAL A 11 -8.71 7.95 -1.19
CA VAL A 11 -9.09 9.15 -1.95
C VAL A 11 -7.95 10.16 -1.97
N GLU A 12 -7.35 10.45 -0.81
CA GLU A 12 -6.20 11.35 -0.70
C GLU A 12 -5.00 10.85 -1.51
N MET A 13 -4.68 9.56 -1.43
CA MET A 13 -3.60 8.94 -2.20
C MET A 13 -3.82 9.15 -3.69
N ARG A 14 -5.04 8.90 -4.19
CA ARG A 14 -5.37 9.12 -5.61
C ARG A 14 -5.30 10.60 -5.99
N GLN A 15 -5.66 11.51 -5.09
CA GLN A 15 -5.54 12.94 -5.35
C GLN A 15 -4.08 13.36 -5.46
N GLU A 16 -3.21 12.89 -4.57
CA GLU A 16 -1.76 13.19 -4.61
C GLU A 16 -1.08 12.59 -5.84
N GLN A 17 -1.46 11.38 -6.25
CA GLN A 17 -1.00 10.80 -7.52
C GLN A 17 -1.39 11.67 -8.72
N ARG A 18 -2.65 12.13 -8.78
CA ARG A 18 -3.13 13.03 -9.84
C ARG A 18 -2.38 14.36 -9.82
N ASN A 19 -2.15 14.92 -8.64
CA ASN A 19 -1.40 16.15 -8.45
C ASN A 19 0.05 15.99 -8.92
N TYR A 20 0.70 14.87 -8.60
CA TYR A 20 2.04 14.55 -9.10
C TYR A 20 2.07 14.49 -10.62
N PHE A 21 1.13 13.79 -11.28
CA PHE A 21 1.11 13.74 -12.74
C PHE A 21 0.82 15.12 -13.38
N ARG A 22 0.00 15.95 -12.72
CA ARG A 22 -0.33 17.29 -13.19
C ARG A 22 0.82 18.27 -13.05
N TYR A 23 1.43 18.34 -11.87
CA TYR A 23 2.40 19.37 -11.50
C TYR A 23 3.86 18.89 -11.55
N ARG A 24 4.09 17.56 -11.60
CA ARG A 24 5.41 16.90 -11.61
C ARG A 24 6.31 17.30 -10.44
N THR A 25 5.71 17.70 -9.32
CA THR A 25 6.43 18.13 -8.13
C THR A 25 6.79 16.94 -7.23
N PRO A 26 8.04 16.84 -6.76
CA PRO A 26 8.48 15.74 -5.90
C PRO A 26 7.68 15.58 -4.60
N ASP A 27 7.11 16.67 -4.07
CA ASP A 27 6.35 16.66 -2.83
C ASP A 27 5.09 15.80 -2.92
N HIS A 28 4.31 15.94 -4.01
CA HIS A 28 3.13 15.11 -4.28
C HIS A 28 3.50 13.63 -4.47
N LEU A 29 4.66 13.34 -5.07
CA LEU A 29 5.15 11.96 -5.18
C LEU A 29 5.47 11.38 -3.78
N LYS A 30 6.15 12.16 -2.94
CA LYS A 30 6.50 11.74 -1.58
C LYS A 30 5.24 11.53 -0.72
N ALA A 31 4.28 12.43 -0.81
CA ALA A 31 2.99 12.32 -0.12
C ALA A 31 2.20 11.08 -0.57
N SER A 32 2.08 10.87 -1.89
CA SER A 32 1.44 9.68 -2.45
C SER A 32 2.09 8.39 -1.95
N LYS A 33 3.43 8.30 -1.96
CA LYS A 33 4.14 7.08 -1.53
C LYS A 33 3.97 6.79 -0.04
N LYS A 34 3.87 7.83 0.79
CA LYS A 34 3.58 7.66 2.21
C LYS A 34 2.17 7.08 2.41
N LEU A 35 1.18 7.63 1.72
CA LEU A 35 -0.20 7.14 1.77
C LEU A 35 -0.34 5.72 1.22
N GLU A 36 0.40 5.40 0.14
CA GLU A 36 0.48 4.06 -0.45
C GLU A 36 0.94 3.02 0.59
N ALA A 37 2.02 3.28 1.32
CA ALA A 37 2.50 2.38 2.37
C ALA A 37 1.46 2.15 3.49
N GLU A 38 0.71 3.18 3.87
CA GLU A 38 -0.33 3.07 4.90
C GLU A 38 -1.56 2.29 4.39
N VAL A 39 -1.93 2.47 3.12
CA VAL A 39 -3.02 1.75 2.45
C VAL A 39 -2.63 0.27 2.26
N ASP A 40 -1.42 -0.01 1.80
CA ASP A 40 -0.93 -1.37 1.56
C ASP A 40 -0.88 -2.18 2.86
N ALA A 41 -0.40 -1.60 3.95
CA ALA A 41 -0.39 -2.26 5.27
C ALA A 41 -1.80 -2.65 5.73
N GLU A 42 -2.80 -1.80 5.46
CA GLU A 42 -4.19 -2.10 5.81
C GLU A 42 -4.81 -3.15 4.88
N ILE A 43 -4.46 -3.13 3.58
CA ILE A 43 -4.85 -4.19 2.63
C ILE A 43 -4.27 -5.53 3.10
N GLU A 44 -3.00 -5.60 3.47
CA GLU A 44 -2.36 -6.82 3.98
C GLU A 44 -3.04 -7.31 5.26
N ARG A 45 -3.40 -6.41 6.18
CA ARG A 45 -4.15 -6.73 7.40
C ARG A 45 -5.52 -7.33 7.08
N LEU A 46 -6.26 -6.74 6.15
CA LEU A 46 -7.62 -7.17 5.77
C LEU A 46 -7.62 -8.47 4.96
N THR A 47 -6.64 -8.65 4.08
CA THR A 47 -6.54 -9.82 3.20
C THR A 47 -5.83 -11.00 3.87
N GLY A 48 -5.12 -10.78 4.98
CA GLY A 48 -4.46 -11.85 5.73
C GLY A 48 -3.32 -12.54 4.98
N VAL A 49 -2.79 -11.93 3.91
CA VAL A 49 -1.82 -12.55 2.99
C VAL A 49 -0.51 -12.98 3.69
N GLU A 50 -0.15 -12.38 4.82
CA GLU A 50 0.98 -12.87 5.64
C GLU A 50 0.74 -14.26 6.27
N ALA A 51 -0.51 -14.64 6.57
CA ALA A 51 -0.83 -15.93 7.18
C ALA A 51 -0.63 -17.10 6.18
N GLU A 52 -0.75 -16.84 4.88
CA GLU A 52 -0.49 -17.82 3.83
C GLU A 52 0.99 -17.87 3.41
N LYS A 53 1.68 -16.72 3.38
CA LYS A 53 3.12 -16.67 3.06
C LYS A 53 3.99 -17.39 4.10
N LYS A 54 3.61 -17.38 5.39
CA LYS A 54 4.33 -18.12 6.46
C LYS A 54 4.14 -19.65 6.41
N LYS A 55 3.19 -20.17 5.62
CA LYS A 55 2.95 -21.62 5.46
C LYS A 55 3.69 -22.25 4.29
N GLN A 56 4.32 -21.45 3.41
CA GLN A 56 5.14 -21.98 2.32
C GLN A 56 6.54 -22.30 2.87
N THR A 57 6.67 -23.54 3.33
CA THR A 57 7.90 -24.26 3.68
C THR A 57 9.07 -23.97 2.74
N PRO A 58 10.33 -23.95 3.24
CA PRO A 58 11.50 -23.80 2.39
C PRO A 58 11.54 -24.94 1.36
N HIS A 59 11.54 -24.60 0.08
CA HIS A 59 11.75 -25.57 -1.00
C HIS A 59 13.08 -26.31 -0.76
N PRO A 60 13.12 -27.65 -0.81
CA PRO A 60 14.37 -28.39 -0.69
C PRO A 60 15.24 -28.04 -1.90
N THR A 61 16.44 -27.54 -1.62
CA THR A 61 17.45 -27.26 -2.63
C THR A 61 17.88 -28.59 -3.26
N LEU A 62 17.49 -28.84 -4.51
CA LEU A 62 18.11 -29.88 -5.34
C LEU A 62 19.38 -29.29 -5.96
N PHE A 63 20.50 -29.45 -5.26
CA PHE A 63 21.84 -29.49 -5.84
C PHE A 63 22.60 -30.64 -5.20
#